data_AF-A0A845K3J4-F1
#
_entry.id   AF-A0A845K3J4-F1
#
_cell.length_a   1.000
_cell.length_b   1.000
_cell.length_c   1.000
_cell.angle_alpha   90.00
_cell.angle_beta   90.00
_cell.angle_gamma   90.00
#
_symmetry.space_group_name_H-M   'P 1'
#
loop_
_entity.id
_entity.type
_entity.pdbx_description
1 polymer ?
#
loop_
_entity_poly.entity_id
_entity_poly.type
_entity_poly.pdbx_seq_one_letter_code
_entity_poly.pdbx_strand_id
1 'polypeptide(L)'
;MARTTKKVSKAKKSGISLRLALAQVNALVGGFKTNAEKVKSVCTQARTMGADVVLFPELMVTGYPPEDLLLKKSFIEDCQKTLK
;
A
#
# COMPACT_ATOMS: atom_id res chain seq x y z
N MET A 1 -11.54 -0.80 36.50
CA MET A 1 -10.43 -0.08 35.85
C MET A 1 -10.92 0.53 34.54
N ALA A 2 -11.29 1.81 34.54
CA ALA A 2 -11.72 2.51 33.34
C ALA A 2 -10.50 3.01 32.56
N ARG A 3 -10.32 2.57 31.32
CA ARG A 3 -9.31 3.14 30.41
C ARG A 3 -9.83 4.47 29.87
N THR A 4 -9.34 5.56 30.43
CA THR A 4 -9.54 6.92 29.90
C THR A 4 -8.86 7.04 28.53
N THR A 5 -9.63 7.15 27.47
CA THR A 5 -9.13 7.47 26.12
C THR A 5 -8.76 8.96 26.07
N LYS A 6 -7.47 9.25 26.29
CA LYS A 6 -6.93 10.60 26.13
C LYS A 6 -7.06 11.02 24.66
N LYS A 7 -8.02 11.91 24.38
CA LYS A 7 -8.19 12.55 23.07
C LYS A 7 -6.95 13.42 22.83
N VAL A 8 -6.06 12.98 21.93
CA VAL A 8 -4.88 13.76 21.54
C VAL A 8 -5.36 15.03 20.83
N SER A 9 -5.21 16.17 21.50
CA SER A 9 -5.50 17.49 20.94
C SER A 9 -4.48 17.82 19.86
N LYS A 10 -4.93 18.03 18.61
CA LYS A 10 -4.08 18.50 17.50
C LYS A 10 -3.55 19.90 17.82
N ALA A 11 -2.24 20.01 18.09
CA ALA A 11 -1.54 21.28 18.10
C ALA A 11 -1.53 21.88 16.69
N LYS A 12 -1.81 23.19 16.58
CA LYS A 12 -1.84 23.96 15.33
C LYS A 12 -0.40 24.10 14.80
N LYS A 13 -0.02 23.32 13.77
CA LYS A 13 1.30 23.40 13.13
C LYS A 13 1.31 24.45 12.02
N SER A 14 2.26 25.39 12.11
CA SER A 14 2.47 26.53 11.20
C SER A 14 3.39 26.21 9.99
N GLY A 15 3.45 24.95 9.55
CA GLY A 15 4.27 24.52 8.41
C GLY A 15 3.55 23.48 7.54
N ILE A 16 4.02 23.30 6.29
CA ILE A 16 3.51 22.27 5.38
C ILE A 16 3.71 20.90 6.05
N SER A 17 2.62 20.15 6.26
CA SER A 17 2.65 18.82 6.86
C SER A 17 2.26 17.79 5.82
N LEU A 18 3.14 16.84 5.52
CA LEU A 18 2.85 15.68 4.69
C LEU A 18 2.59 14.46 5.57
N ARG A 19 1.49 13.77 5.33
CA ARG A 19 1.08 12.56 6.08
C ARG A 19 1.32 11.33 5.23
N LEU A 20 2.22 10.46 5.69
CA LEU A 20 2.57 9.22 5.01
C LEU A 20 1.84 8.03 5.64
N ALA A 21 1.32 7.13 4.81
CA ALA A 21 0.88 5.80 5.22
C ALA A 21 1.90 4.76 4.75
N LEU A 22 2.44 3.98 5.68
CA LEU A 22 3.33 2.87 5.37
C LEU A 22 2.49 1.58 5.32
N ALA A 23 2.30 1.05 4.12
CA ALA A 23 1.50 -0.14 3.89
C ALA A 23 2.34 -1.39 4.12
N GLN A 24 2.35 -1.90 5.35
CA GLN A 24 2.97 -3.19 5.64
C GLN A 24 2.00 -4.32 5.29
N VAL A 25 2.19 -4.90 4.12
CA VAL A 25 1.30 -5.92 3.56
C VAL A 25 2.06 -7.08 2.93
N ASN A 26 1.46 -8.26 2.94
CA ASN A 26 2.03 -9.45 2.29
C ASN A 26 1.51 -9.56 0.87
N ALA A 27 2.39 -9.43 -0.13
CA ALA A 27 2.07 -9.71 -1.52
C ALA A 27 2.14 -11.22 -1.81
N LEU A 28 1.40 -11.69 -2.80
CA LEU A 28 1.50 -13.04 -3.34
C LEU A 28 2.28 -13.01 -4.65
N VAL A 29 3.34 -13.82 -4.79
CA VAL A 29 4.10 -13.93 -6.04
C VAL A 29 3.18 -14.43 -7.17
N GLY A 30 3.09 -13.67 -8.27
CA GLY A 30 2.18 -13.92 -9.39
C GLY A 30 0.70 -13.63 -9.10
N GLY A 31 0.36 -13.17 -7.90
CA GLY A 31 -1.00 -12.84 -7.47
C GLY A 31 -1.50 -11.50 -7.97
N PHE A 32 -1.48 -11.24 -9.28
CA PHE A 32 -1.78 -9.91 -9.85
C PHE A 32 -3.12 -9.33 -9.37
N LYS A 33 -4.21 -10.09 -9.50
CA LYS A 33 -5.55 -9.65 -9.08
C LYS A 33 -5.63 -9.40 -7.57
N THR A 34 -5.15 -10.34 -6.77
CA THR A 34 -5.21 -10.27 -5.30
C THR A 34 -4.31 -9.15 -4.75
N ASN A 35 -3.14 -8.93 -5.34
CA ASN A 35 -2.25 -7.82 -4.99
C ASN A 35 -2.87 -6.47 -5.38
N ALA A 36 -3.51 -6.36 -6.54
CA ALA A 36 -4.20 -5.14 -6.96
C ALA A 36 -5.37 -4.79 -6.04
N GLU A 37 -6.19 -5.77 -5.66
CA GLU A 37 -7.27 -5.61 -4.68
C GLU A 37 -6.73 -5.13 -3.33
N LYS A 38 -5.58 -5.67 -2.90
CA LYS A 38 -4.91 -5.26 -1.66
C LYS A 38 -4.45 -3.80 -1.73
N VAL A 39 -3.80 -3.39 -2.84
CA VAL A 39 -3.41 -1.99 -3.07
C VAL A 39 -4.63 -1.07 -3.02
N LYS A 40 -5.72 -1.40 -3.72
CA LYS A 40 -6.96 -0.61 -3.72
C LYS A 40 -7.57 -0.46 -2.32
N SER A 41 -7.60 -1.56 -1.56
CA SER A 41 -8.10 -1.56 -0.18
C SER A 41 -7.25 -0.67 0.73
N VAL A 42 -5.93 -0.81 0.68
CA VAL A 42 -5.01 0.01 1.47
C VAL A 42 -5.11 1.49 1.10
N CYS A 43 -5.16 1.84 -0.19
CA CYS A 43 -5.35 3.22 -0.62
C CYS A 43 -6.65 3.82 -0.08
N THR A 44 -7.73 3.03 -0.08
CA THR A 44 -9.02 3.45 0.49
C THR A 44 -8.89 3.71 1.99
N GLN A 45 -8.24 2.82 2.74
CA GLN A 45 -8.01 2.98 4.18
C GLN A 45 -7.08 4.18 4.49
N ALA A 46 -6.00 4.34 3.75
CA ALA A 46 -5.08 5.46 3.94
C ALA A 46 -5.76 6.81 3.66
N ARG A 47 -6.66 6.86 2.66
CA ARG A 47 -7.47 8.03 2.37
C ARG A 47 -8.43 8.37 3.50
N THR A 48 -9.10 7.39 4.12
CA THR A 48 -9.98 7.66 5.28
C THR A 48 -9.20 8.12 6.51
N MET A 49 -7.94 7.70 6.64
CA MET A 49 -7.02 8.16 7.68
C MET A 49 -6.43 9.56 7.40
N GLY A 50 -6.65 10.11 6.19
CA GLY A 50 -6.15 11.41 5.75
C GLY A 50 -4.65 11.40 5.48
N ALA A 51 -4.12 10.33 4.89
CA ALA A 51 -2.78 10.29 4.34
C ALA A 51 -2.73 10.98 2.97
N ASP A 52 -1.61 11.64 2.69
CA ASP A 52 -1.32 12.29 1.41
C ASP A 52 -0.59 11.34 0.45
N VAL A 53 0.23 10.42 0.99
CA VAL A 53 1.01 9.45 0.23
C VAL A 53 0.94 8.09 0.91
N VAL A 54 0.85 7.02 0.12
CA VAL A 54 0.94 5.63 0.58
C VAL A 54 2.20 5.00 -0.01
N LEU A 55 3.03 4.40 0.84
CA LEU A 55 4.21 3.65 0.43
C LEU A 55 3.93 2.15 0.57
N PHE A 56 4.21 1.38 -0.48
CA PHE A 56 4.07 -0.07 -0.51
C PHE A 56 5.43 -0.77 -0.50
N PRO A 57 5.49 -2.07 -0.16
CA PRO A 57 6.69 -2.87 -0.29
C PRO A 57 7.18 -2.94 -1.75
N GLU A 58 8.45 -3.29 -1.91
CA GLU A 58 9.04 -3.54 -3.23
C GLU A 58 8.25 -4.60 -4.01
N LEU A 59 8.10 -4.36 -5.32
CA LEU A 59 7.45 -5.30 -6.24
C LEU A 59 6.04 -5.75 -5.79
N MET A 60 5.28 -4.86 -5.13
CA MET A 60 3.94 -5.15 -4.59
C MET A 60 2.98 -5.79 -5.60
N VAL A 61 3.04 -5.41 -6.88
CA VAL A 61 2.13 -5.91 -7.92
C VAL A 61 2.44 -7.36 -8.28
N THR A 62 3.72 -7.69 -8.49
CA THR A 62 4.17 -9.04 -8.85
C THR A 62 4.34 -9.95 -7.64
N GLY A 63 4.53 -9.39 -6.44
CA GLY A 63 5.12 -10.08 -5.29
C GLY A 63 6.65 -10.16 -5.38
N TYR A 64 7.28 -10.40 -4.22
CA TYR A 64 8.73 -10.51 -4.07
C TYR A 64 9.12 -11.78 -3.27
N PRO A 65 10.21 -12.48 -3.64
CA PRO A 65 10.95 -12.35 -4.90
C PRO A 65 10.24 -13.09 -6.05
N PRO A 66 10.18 -12.52 -7.28
CA PRO A 66 9.60 -13.19 -8.43
C PRO A 66 10.58 -14.08 -9.20
N GLU A 67 11.89 -13.93 -8.97
CA GLU A 67 12.96 -14.74 -9.60
C GLU A 67 12.79 -14.86 -11.13
N ASP A 68 12.93 -16.07 -11.68
CA ASP A 68 12.87 -16.36 -13.12
C ASP A 68 11.52 -16.02 -13.78
N LEU A 69 10.47 -15.75 -13.00
CA LEU A 69 9.20 -15.28 -13.56
C LEU A 69 9.39 -13.95 -14.32
N LEU A 70 10.36 -13.12 -13.93
CA LEU A 70 10.69 -11.89 -14.63
C LEU A 70 11.27 -12.12 -16.05
N LEU A 71 11.74 -13.33 -16.35
CA LEU A 71 12.22 -13.72 -17.68
C LEU A 71 11.07 -14.09 -18.63
N LYS A 72 9.85 -14.30 -18.10
CA LYS A 72 8.67 -14.67 -18.89
C LYS A 72 7.95 -13.41 -19.38
N LYS A 73 7.90 -13.23 -20.71
CA LYS A 73 7.18 -12.09 -21.33
C LYS A 73 5.73 -11.97 -20.86
N SER A 74 5.01 -13.09 -20.74
CA SER A 74 3.62 -13.11 -20.27
C SER A 74 3.48 -12.56 -18.84
N PHE A 75 4.42 -12.84 -17.96
CA PHE A 75 4.41 -12.34 -16.57
C PHE A 75 4.54 -10.81 -16.52
N ILE A 76 5.40 -10.24 -17.37
CA ILE A 76 5.56 -8.79 -17.50
C ILE A 76 4.30 -8.15 -18.09
N GLU A 77 3.71 -8.76 -19.13
CA GLU A 77 2.47 -8.29 -19.74
C GLU A 77 1.30 -8.30 -18.74
N ASP A 78 1.18 -9.35 -17.93
CA ASP A 78 0.13 -9.45 -16.91
C ASP A 78 0.33 -8.40 -15.81
N CYS A 79 1.57 -8.17 -15.37
CA CYS A 79 1.92 -7.08 -14.45
C CYS A 79 1.46 -5.71 -15.01
N GLN A 80 1.76 -5.43 -16.28
CA GLN A 80 1.39 -4.17 -16.93
C GLN A 80 -0.13 -3.99 -17.08
N LYS A 81 -0.89 -5.07 -17.23
CA LYS A 81 -2.36 -5.03 -17.34
C LYS A 81 -3.05 -4.83 -15.99
N THR A 82 -2.35 -5.05 -14.88
CA THR A 82 -2.95 -5.17 -13.54
C THR A 82 -3.54 -3.85 -13.01
N LEU A 83 -2.88 -2.71 -13.26
CA LEU A 83 -3.26 -1.39 -12.73
C LEU A 83 -3.59 -0.35 -13.81
N LYS A 84 -3.88 -0.79 -15.04
CA LYS A 84 -4.39 0.08 -16.11
C LYS A 84 -5.83 0.48 -15.88
#